data_AF-A0A7S2A6W0-F1
#
_entry.id   AF-A0A7S2A6W0-F1
#
_cell.length_a   1.000
_cell.length_b   1.000
_cell.length_c   1.000
_cell.angle_alpha   90.00
_cell.angle_beta   90.00
_cell.angle_gamma   90.00
#
_symmetry.space_group_name_H-M   'P 1'
#
loop_
_entity.id
_entity.type
_entity.pdbx_description
1 polymer ?
#
loop_
_entity_poly.entity_id
_entity_poly.type
_entity_poly.pdbx_seq_one_letter_code
_entity_poly.pdbx_strand_id
1 'polypeptide(L)'
;MDRTALNRATESSDSPTPGYLYVDIAKSAAASPVASQEIVAYLIKRLQKNNPNVKHKVLKVIAKTAESPVTRGLFKRALSQDARAVGAIKECLGFRGPPDPVRG
;
A
#
# COMPACT_ATOMS: atom_id res chain seq x y z
N MET A 1 -2.42 -8.33 -13.09
CA MET A 1 -2.91 -7.16 -12.32
C MET A 1 -2.65 -5.85 -13.08
N ASP A 2 -3.64 -4.96 -13.20
CA ASP A 2 -3.43 -3.59 -13.70
C ASP A 2 -2.65 -2.76 -12.66
N ARG A 3 -1.40 -2.40 -13.02
CA ARG A 3 -0.50 -1.64 -12.15
C ARG A 3 -0.80 -0.14 -12.13
N THR A 4 -1.66 0.35 -13.01
CA THR A 4 -1.93 1.77 -13.20
C THR A 4 -2.56 2.38 -11.95
N ALA A 5 -3.59 1.73 -11.40
CA ALA A 5 -4.26 2.18 -10.18
C ALA A 5 -3.29 2.22 -8.98
N LEU A 6 -2.45 1.18 -8.82
CA LEU A 6 -1.46 1.11 -7.73
C LEU A 6 -0.36 2.16 -7.87
N ASN A 7 0.12 2.43 -9.08
CA ASN A 7 1.09 3.48 -9.34
C ASN A 7 0.55 4.86 -8.97
N ARG A 8 -0.67 5.17 -9.44
CA ARG A 8 -1.35 6.44 -9.14
C ARG A 8 -1.65 6.58 -7.66
N ALA A 9 -2.07 5.49 -7.00
CA ALA A 9 -2.39 5.52 -5.59
C ALA A 9 -1.17 5.74 -4.68
N THR A 10 0.03 5.44 -5.17
CA THR A 10 1.28 5.43 -4.39
C THR A 10 2.36 6.32 -5.02
N GLU A 11 1.97 7.32 -5.80
CA GLU A 11 2.90 8.28 -6.41
C GLU A 11 3.61 9.15 -5.36
N SER A 12 4.77 9.71 -5.72
CA SER A 12 5.63 10.47 -4.81
C SER A 12 5.24 11.93 -4.59
N SER A 13 4.23 12.43 -5.34
CA SER A 13 3.71 13.78 -5.16
C SER A 13 3.16 14.00 -3.74
N ASP A 14 2.95 15.25 -3.36
CA ASP A 14 2.27 15.57 -2.10
C ASP A 14 0.73 15.46 -2.21
N SER A 15 0.22 15.26 -3.43
CA SER A 15 -1.22 15.13 -3.66
C SER A 15 -1.75 13.87 -2.97
N PRO A 16 -2.89 13.95 -2.25
CA PRO A 16 -3.45 12.79 -1.58
C PRO A 16 -3.88 11.74 -2.60
N THR A 17 -3.83 10.47 -2.22
CA THR A 17 -4.39 9.37 -3.03
C THR A 17 -5.88 9.61 -3.25
N PRO A 18 -6.36 9.70 -4.50
CA PRO A 18 -7.77 9.85 -4.80
C PRO A 18 -8.62 8.74 -4.18
N GLY A 19 -9.72 9.10 -3.52
CA GLY A 19 -10.50 8.17 -2.69
C GLY A 19 -11.02 6.94 -3.44
N TYR A 20 -11.41 7.10 -4.71
CA TYR A 20 -11.90 6.00 -5.55
C TYR A 20 -10.85 4.90 -5.76
N LEU A 21 -9.55 5.23 -5.76
CA LEU A 21 -8.50 4.25 -5.95
C LEU A 21 -8.46 3.22 -4.82
N TYR A 22 -8.82 3.58 -3.59
CA TYR A 22 -8.92 2.59 -2.50
C TYR A 22 -9.99 1.54 -2.78
N VAL A 23 -11.13 1.97 -3.34
CA VAL A 23 -12.25 1.10 -3.71
C VAL A 23 -11.86 0.20 -4.88
N ASP A 24 -11.22 0.75 -5.91
CA ASP A 24 -10.81 -0.01 -7.10
C ASP A 24 -9.72 -1.03 -6.79
N ILE A 25 -8.75 -0.66 -5.95
CA ILE A 25 -7.72 -1.59 -5.47
C ILE A 25 -8.35 -2.69 -4.60
N ALA A 26 -9.31 -2.36 -3.74
CA ALA A 26 -10.02 -3.37 -2.94
C ALA A 26 -10.82 -4.35 -3.80
N LYS A 27 -11.53 -3.86 -4.83
CA LYS A 27 -12.21 -4.72 -5.82
C LYS A 27 -11.22 -5.61 -6.57
N SER A 28 -10.07 -5.06 -6.97
CA SER A 28 -9.02 -5.82 -7.65
C SER A 28 -8.42 -6.90 -6.75
N ALA A 29 -8.19 -6.60 -5.47
CA ALA A 29 -7.71 -7.57 -4.48
C ALA A 29 -8.73 -8.68 -4.19
N ALA A 30 -10.02 -8.36 -4.24
CA ALA A 30 -11.11 -9.32 -4.07
C ALA A 30 -11.30 -10.27 -5.26
N ALA A 31 -10.69 -9.99 -6.42
CA ALA A 31 -10.87 -10.78 -7.64
C ALA A 31 -10.40 -12.24 -7.48
N SER A 32 -9.28 -12.46 -6.78
CA SER A 32 -8.77 -13.79 -6.45
C SER A 32 -7.72 -13.74 -5.34
N PRO A 33 -7.41 -14.88 -4.68
CA PRO A 33 -6.30 -14.97 -3.73
C PRO A 33 -4.96 -14.56 -4.36
N VAL A 34 -4.73 -14.96 -5.61
CA VAL A 34 -3.51 -14.61 -6.37
C VAL A 34 -3.43 -13.10 -6.59
N ALA A 35 -4.53 -12.45 -6.98
CA ALA A 35 -4.56 -11.00 -7.14
C ALA A 35 -4.23 -10.26 -5.83
N SER A 36 -4.77 -10.72 -4.70
CA SER A 36 -4.41 -10.20 -3.38
C SER A 36 -2.91 -10.34 -3.09
N GLN A 37 -2.31 -11.51 -3.36
CA GLN A 37 -0.88 -11.76 -3.16
C GLN A 37 -0.01 -10.87 -4.06
N GLU A 38 -0.36 -10.71 -5.34
CA GLU A 38 0.35 -9.84 -6.27
C GLU A 38 0.32 -8.36 -5.81
N ILE A 39 -0.85 -7.89 -5.34
CA ILE A 39 -1.01 -6.53 -4.81
C ILE A 39 -0.17 -6.33 -3.55
N VAL A 40 -0.20 -7.29 -2.62
CA VAL A 40 0.64 -7.26 -1.41
C VAL A 40 2.12 -7.18 -1.81
N ALA A 41 2.61 -8.09 -2.65
CA ALA A 41 4.01 -8.13 -3.05
C ALA A 41 4.47 -6.81 -3.71
N TYR A 42 3.60 -6.20 -4.53
CA TYR A 42 3.85 -4.89 -5.12
C TYR A 42 3.95 -3.79 -4.07
N LEU A 43 3.00 -3.70 -3.14
CA LEU A 43 2.96 -2.67 -2.10
C LEU A 43 4.16 -2.79 -1.16
N ILE A 44 4.53 -4.01 -0.75
CA ILE A 44 5.71 -4.26 0.08
C ILE A 44 7.00 -3.83 -0.65
N LYS A 45 7.13 -4.10 -1.95
CA LYS A 45 8.26 -3.60 -2.74
C LYS A 45 8.28 -2.07 -2.80
N ARG A 46 7.12 -1.41 -2.86
CA ARG A 46 7.03 0.07 -2.86
C ARG A 46 7.45 0.69 -1.53
N LEU A 47 7.24 0.01 -0.40
CA LEU A 47 7.71 0.49 0.92
C LEU A 47 9.24 0.64 0.97
N GLN A 48 10.00 -0.06 0.14
CA GLN A 48 11.47 0.05 0.10
C GLN A 48 11.98 1.36 -0.56
N LYS A 49 11.10 2.15 -1.18
CA LYS A 49 11.50 3.46 -1.73
C LYS A 49 11.78 4.45 -0.60
N ASN A 50 12.92 5.14 -0.67
CA ASN A 50 13.28 6.21 0.26
C ASN A 50 12.52 7.53 -0.06
N ASN A 51 11.20 7.52 0.13
CA ASN A 51 10.36 8.70 -0.06
C ASN A 51 9.17 8.68 0.94
N PRO A 52 8.97 9.76 1.73
CA PRO A 52 7.93 9.81 2.77
C PRO A 52 6.53 9.65 2.19
N ASN A 53 6.22 10.37 1.10
CA ASN A 53 4.89 10.37 0.48
C ASN A 53 4.54 8.97 -0.04
N VAL A 54 5.49 8.29 -0.70
CA VAL A 54 5.29 6.92 -1.17
C VAL A 54 5.02 5.98 0.01
N LYS A 55 5.85 6.00 1.05
CA LYS A 55 5.68 5.12 2.22
C LYS A 55 4.32 5.36 2.90
N HIS A 56 3.97 6.62 3.16
CA HIS A 56 2.69 6.98 3.77
C HIS A 56 1.50 6.50 2.94
N LYS A 57 1.49 6.79 1.63
CA LYS A 57 0.40 6.38 0.73
C LYS A 57 0.29 4.85 0.64
N VAL A 58 1.41 4.13 0.56
CA VAL A 58 1.41 2.67 0.54
C VAL A 58 0.80 2.10 1.83
N LEU A 59 1.22 2.58 3.00
CA LEU A 59 0.66 2.15 4.29
C LEU A 59 -0.85 2.42 4.36
N LYS A 60 -1.29 3.59 3.87
CA LYS A 60 -2.71 3.96 3.84
C LYS A 60 -3.51 3.07 2.88
N VAL A 61 -2.97 2.73 1.70
CA VAL A 61 -3.58 1.77 0.78
C VAL A 61 -3.70 0.40 1.43
N ILE A 62 -2.63 -0.12 2.06
CA ILE A 62 -2.64 -1.40 2.77
C ILE A 62 -3.76 -1.43 3.82
N ALA A 63 -3.82 -0.40 4.67
CA ALA A 63 -4.85 -0.31 5.72
C ALA A 63 -6.26 -0.29 5.13
N LYS A 64 -6.53 0.58 4.15
CA LYS A 64 -7.86 0.72 3.54
C LYS A 64 -8.30 -0.52 2.77
N THR A 65 -7.38 -1.20 2.10
CA THR A 65 -7.68 -2.45 1.40
C THR A 65 -7.94 -3.59 2.40
N ALA A 66 -7.19 -3.67 3.50
CA ALA A 66 -7.39 -4.69 4.54
C ALA A 66 -8.68 -4.48 5.36
N GLU A 67 -9.10 -3.24 5.57
CA GLU A 67 -10.37 -2.86 6.22
C GLU A 67 -11.59 -3.06 5.31
N SER A 68 -11.38 -3.10 3.98
CA SER A 68 -12.49 -3.12 3.03
C SER A 68 -13.28 -4.44 3.10
N PRO A 69 -14.61 -4.40 3.31
CA PRO A 69 -15.44 -5.60 3.38
C PRO A 69 -15.51 -6.34 2.04
N VAL A 70 -15.27 -5.63 0.92
CA VAL A 70 -15.28 -6.20 -0.44
C VAL A 70 -14.23 -7.29 -0.59
N THR A 71 -13.10 -7.20 0.13
CA THR A 71 -12.04 -8.21 0.06
C THR A 71 -12.38 -9.52 0.75
N ARG A 72 -13.43 -9.53 1.60
CA ARG A 72 -13.83 -10.70 2.42
C ARG A 72 -12.64 -11.33 3.17
N GLY A 73 -11.68 -10.50 3.60
CA GLY A 73 -10.49 -10.93 4.32
C GLY A 73 -9.36 -11.54 3.46
N LEU A 74 -9.56 -11.72 2.14
CA LEU A 74 -8.54 -12.28 1.24
C LEU A 74 -7.24 -11.47 1.28
N PHE A 75 -7.35 -10.14 1.19
CA PHE A 75 -6.18 -9.26 1.21
C PHE A 75 -5.46 -9.31 2.57
N LYS A 76 -6.21 -9.27 3.68
CA LYS A 76 -5.65 -9.36 5.03
C LYS A 76 -4.90 -10.69 5.23
N ARG A 77 -5.46 -11.80 4.74
CA ARG A 77 -4.82 -13.11 4.77
C ARG A 77 -3.54 -13.14 3.94
N ALA A 78 -3.58 -12.63 2.70
CA ALA A 78 -2.41 -12.53 1.83
C ALA A 78 -1.29 -11.69 2.48
N LEU A 79 -1.65 -10.57 3.11
CA LEU A 79 -0.72 -9.72 3.84
C LEU A 79 -0.07 -10.45 5.03
N SER A 80 -0.85 -11.24 5.79
CA SER A 80 -0.32 -12.01 6.93
C SER A 80 0.54 -13.21 6.54
N GLN A 81 0.32 -13.77 5.35
CA GLN A 81 1.05 -14.94 4.85
C GLN A 81 2.36 -14.57 4.14
N ASP A 82 2.52 -13.33 3.66
CA ASP A 82 3.80 -12.85 3.12
C ASP A 82 4.77 -12.56 4.28
N ALA A 83 5.79 -13.41 4.42
CA ALA A 83 6.79 -13.33 5.49
C ALA A 83 7.53 -11.98 5.55
N ARG A 84 7.57 -11.21 4.45
CA ARG A 84 8.26 -9.91 4.38
C ARG A 84 7.37 -8.76 4.81
N ALA A 85 6.04 -8.93 4.77
CA ALA A 85 5.10 -7.82 4.91
C ALA A 85 5.18 -7.15 6.28
N VAL A 86 5.17 -7.94 7.35
CA VAL A 86 5.26 -7.42 8.73
C VAL A 86 6.58 -6.69 8.96
N GLY A 87 7.69 -7.24 8.48
CA GLY A 87 9.00 -6.61 8.56
C GLY A 87 9.03 -5.24 7.87
N ALA A 88 8.64 -5.20 6.60
CA ALA A 88 8.62 -3.96 5.81
C ALA A 88 7.69 -2.87 6.39
N ILE A 89 6.56 -3.25 6.98
CA ILE A 89 5.66 -2.30 7.66
C ILE A 89 6.33 -1.79 8.94
N LYS A 90 6.92 -2.67 9.76
CA LYS A 90 7.58 -2.28 11.02
C LYS A 90 8.81 -1.38 10.78
N GLU A 91 9.57 -1.62 9.72
CA GLU A 91 10.68 -0.76 9.31
C GLU A 91 10.25 0.71 9.13
N CYS A 92 9.01 0.94 8.71
CA CYS A 92 8.49 2.30 8.52
C CYS A 92 8.31 3.09 9.84
N LEU A 93 8.24 2.42 11.00
CA LEU A 93 8.20 3.10 12.31
C LEU A 93 9.48 3.90 12.58
N GLY A 94 10.62 3.40 12.09
CA GLY A 94 11.93 4.04 12.18
C GLY A 94 12.25 4.99 11.04
N PHE A 95 11.32 5.22 10.10
CA PHE A 95 11.60 6.06 8.93
C PHE A 95 11.90 7.51 9.34
N ARG A 96 13.05 8.03 8.92
CA ARG A 96 13.51 9.40 9.16
C ARG A 96 14.30 9.89 7.94
N GLY A 97 14.50 11.20 7.86
CA GLY A 97 15.28 11.86 6.83
C GLY A 97 15.54 13.32 7.19
N PRO A 98 16.26 14.08 6.35
CA PRO A 98 16.33 15.52 6.53
C PRO A 98 14.91 16.10 6.48
N PRO A 99 14.61 17.09 7.33
CA PRO A 99 13.31 17.72 7.32
C PRO A 99 13.04 18.40 5.98
N ASP A 100 11.77 18.39 5.57
CA ASP A 100 11.29 19.17 4.44
C ASP A 100 11.38 20.67 4.80
N PRO A 101 11.94 21.53 3.92
CA PRO A 101 12.16 22.94 4.24
C PRO A 101 10.89 23.73 4.60
N VAL A 102 9.71 23.26 4.19
CA VAL A 102 8.42 23.94 4.42
C VAL A 102 7.57 23.19 5.44
N ARG A 103 7.63 21.86 5.46
CA ARG A 103 6.70 21.01 6.22
C ARG A 103 7.28 20.43 7.51
N GLY A 104 8.61 20.49 7.70
CA GLY A 104 9.30 19.86 8.83
C GLY A 104 9.48 18.37 8.62
#